data_AF-A0A963NKZ1-F1
#
_entry.id   AF-A0A963NKZ1-F1
#
_cell.length_a   1.000
_cell.length_b   1.000
_cell.length_c   1.000
_cell.angle_alpha   90.00
_cell.angle_beta   90.00
_cell.angle_gamma   90.00
#
_symmetry.space_group_name_H-M   'P 1'
#
loop_
_entity.id
_entity.type
_entity.pdbx_description
1 polymer ?
#
loop_
_entity_poly.entity_id
_entity_poly.type
_entity_poly.pdbx_seq_one_letter_code
_entity_poly.pdbx_strand_id
1 'polypeptide(L)' 'MSRLALYVGAAVCLAALSACSERPQANRGTLDTAPYDGAGNAFVDAGWKPGDKNSWEQHLRTRMQRGQNDYARMP' A
#
# COMPACT_ATOMS: atom_id res chain seq x y z
N MET A 1 -4.36 -9.42 -47.59
CA MET A 1 -4.26 -8.28 -46.65
C MET A 1 -5.13 -8.46 -45.39
N SER A 2 -6.40 -8.84 -45.50
CA SER A 2 -7.32 -9.04 -44.35
C SER A 2 -6.84 -10.05 -43.29
N ARG A 3 -6.26 -11.18 -43.69
CA ARG A 3 -5.78 -12.23 -42.76
C ARG A 3 -4.61 -11.77 -41.88
N LEU A 4 -3.67 -11.03 -42.46
CA LEU A 4 -2.52 -10.47 -41.74
C LEU A 4 -2.94 -9.45 -40.68
N ALA A 5 -3.92 -8.59 -41.01
CA ALA A 5 -4.48 -7.64 -40.05
C ALA A 5 -5.17 -8.34 -38.86
N LEU A 6 -5.87 -9.45 -39.13
CA LEU A 6 -6.52 -10.29 -38.10
C LEU A 6 -5.49 -10.92 -37.14
N TYR A 7 -4.39 -11.48 -37.67
CA TYR A 7 -3.34 -12.08 -36.83
C TYR A 7 -2.60 -11.03 -35.99
N VAL A 8 -2.30 -9.87 -36.57
CA VAL A 8 -1.66 -8.76 -35.83
C VAL A 8 -2.58 -8.25 -34.73
N GLY A 9 -3.87 -8.07 -35.00
CA GLY A 9 -4.85 -7.67 -33.98
C GLY A 9 -4.95 -8.69 -32.83
N ALA A 10 -5.00 -9.99 -33.16
CA ALA A 10 -5.04 -11.04 -32.15
C ALA A 10 -3.77 -11.05 -31.27
N ALA A 11 -2.59 -10.87 -31.85
CA ALA A 11 -1.33 -10.83 -31.12
C ALA A 11 -1.26 -9.62 -30.15
N VAL A 12 -1.75 -8.45 -30.57
CA VAL A 12 -1.81 -7.25 -29.73
C VAL A 12 -2.73 -7.46 -28.53
N CYS A 13 -3.91 -8.06 -28.74
CA CYS A 13 -4.85 -8.35 -27.65
C CYS A 13 -4.24 -9.32 -26.61
N LEU A 14 -3.54 -10.37 -27.06
CA LEU A 14 -2.87 -11.31 -26.17
C LEU A 14 -1.73 -10.65 -25.38
N ALA A 15 -0.99 -9.73 -25.99
CA ALA A 15 0.06 -8.97 -25.31
C ALA A 15 -0.49 -7.96 -24.29
N ALA A 16 -1.68 -7.40 -24.52
CA ALA A 16 -2.31 -6.49 -23.55
C ALA A 16 -2.78 -7.22 -22.28
N LEU A 17 -3.19 -8.49 -22.39
CA LEU A 17 -3.62 -9.30 -21.25
C LEU A 17 -2.46 -9.73 -20.33
N SER A 18 -1.22 -9.79 -20.82
CA SER A 18 -0.05 -10.12 -19.98
C SER A 18 0.37 -8.97 -19.04
N ALA A 19 -0.22 -7.78 -19.17
CA ALA A 19 0.05 -6.67 -18.25
C ALA A 19 -0.38 -6.95 -16.79
N CYS A 20 -1.27 -7.92 -16.56
CA CYS A 20 -1.73 -8.31 -15.22
C CYS A 20 -1.01 -9.55 -14.67
N SER A 21 0.03 -10.06 -15.34
CA SER A 21 0.76 -11.26 -14.89
C SER A 21 1.90 -10.94 -13.92
N GLU A 22 1.74 -9.94 -13.05
CA GLU A 22 2.72 -9.70 -11.99
C GLU A 22 2.80 -10.93 -11.07
N ARG A 23 4.00 -11.19 -10.52
CA ARG A 23 4.13 -12.26 -9.52
C ARG A 23 3.20 -11.93 -8.36
N PRO A 24 2.46 -12.92 -7.81
CA PRO A 24 1.72 -12.72 -6.58
C PRO A 24 2.64 -12.09 -5.54
N GLN A 25 2.25 -10.90 -5.06
CA GLN A 25 2.89 -10.24 -3.93
C GLN A 25 2.52 -11.05 -2.69
N ALA A 26 3.19 -12.18 -2.48
CA ALA A 26 3.06 -12.94 -1.24
C ALA A 26 3.47 -11.99 -0.12
N ASN A 27 2.57 -11.74 0.83
CA ASN A 27 2.91 -11.00 2.02
C ASN A 27 4.00 -11.78 2.76
N ARG A 28 5.25 -11.33 2.65
CA ARG A 28 6.44 -11.94 3.27
C ARG A 28 6.62 -11.50 4.72
N GLY A 29 5.68 -10.74 5.28
CA GLY A 29 5.71 -10.30 6.67
C GLY A 29 5.19 -11.37 7.62
N THR A 30 5.71 -11.38 8.84
CA THR A 30 5.05 -12.02 9.98
C THR A 30 3.68 -11.37 10.18
N LEU A 31 2.61 -12.08 9.82
CA LEU A 31 1.24 -11.59 9.88
C LEU A 31 0.73 -11.33 11.31
N ASP A 32 1.45 -11.87 12.30
CA ASP A 32 1.05 -11.88 13.72
C ASP A 32 1.82 -10.88 14.58
N THR A 33 2.68 -10.03 13.99
CA THR A 33 3.42 -9.02 14.75
C THR A 33 2.50 -7.85 15.12
N ALA A 34 2.62 -7.35 16.35
CA ALA A 34 1.79 -6.26 16.77
C ALA A 34 2.19 -4.97 16.00
N PRO A 35 1.23 -4.15 15.56
CA PRO A 35 1.55 -2.98 14.73
C PRO A 35 2.41 -1.93 15.46
N TYR A 36 2.39 -1.93 16.80
CA TYR A 36 3.21 -1.05 17.62
C TYR A 36 4.66 -1.56 17.79
N ASP A 37 4.99 -2.81 17.42
CA ASP A 37 6.39 -3.28 17.46
C ASP A 37 7.27 -2.45 16.49
N GLY A 38 6.64 -1.84 15.49
CA GLY A 38 7.28 -0.94 14.54
C GLY A 38 8.14 -1.67 13.52
N ALA A 39 8.55 -0.94 12.49
CA ALA A 39 9.49 -1.47 11.52
C ALA A 39 10.92 -1.31 12.06
N GLY A 40 11.77 -2.33 11.89
CA GLY A 40 13.20 -2.24 12.20
C GLY A 40 13.99 -1.45 11.15
N ASN A 41 13.45 -0.33 10.67
CA ASN A 41 14.03 0.48 9.61
C ASN A 41 13.95 1.98 9.92
N ALA A 42 14.64 2.80 9.12
CA ALA A 42 14.70 4.25 9.29
C ALA A 42 13.42 4.99 8.89
N PHE A 43 12.37 4.28 8.47
CA PHE A 43 11.11 4.88 8.01
C PHE A 43 10.04 4.93 9.11
N VAL A 44 10.38 4.53 10.34
CA VAL A 44 9.49 4.77 11.48
C VAL A 44 9.41 6.27 11.73
N ASP A 45 8.17 6.78 11.76
CA ASP A 45 7.87 8.17 12.11
C ASP A 45 8.40 8.51 13.50
N ALA A 46 9.19 9.58 13.62
CA ALA A 46 9.83 10.01 14.86
C ALA A 46 8.82 10.47 15.94
N GLY A 47 7.55 10.68 15.58
CA GLY A 47 6.49 11.11 16.49
C GLY A 47 5.95 10.02 17.42
N TRP A 48 6.48 8.80 17.37
CA TRP A 48 6.14 7.72 18.29
C TRP A 48 7.31 6.73 18.45
N LYS A 49 7.20 5.83 19.45
CA LYS A 49 8.28 4.90 19.80
C LYS A 49 7.93 3.43 19.47
N PRO A 50 8.72 2.72 18.65
CA PRO A 50 8.61 1.27 18.45
C PRO A 50 8.57 0.48 19.77
N GLY A 51 7.70 -0.51 19.85
CA GLY A 51 7.44 -1.34 21.02
C GLY A 51 6.54 -0.67 22.08
N ASP A 52 6.21 0.62 21.95
CA ASP A 52 5.33 1.33 22.88
C ASP A 52 3.93 1.49 22.28
N LYS A 53 3.02 0.61 22.71
CA LYS A 53 1.61 0.62 22.30
C LYS A 53 0.92 1.96 22.59
N ASN A 54 1.16 2.58 23.74
CA ASN A 54 0.48 3.82 24.11
C ASN A 54 0.97 4.98 23.23
N SER A 55 2.28 5.06 23.00
CA SER A 55 2.88 6.04 22.10
C SER A 55 2.32 5.90 20.68
N TRP A 56 2.25 4.67 20.17
CA TRP A 56 1.67 4.35 18.86
C TRP A 56 0.20 4.77 18.74
N GLU A 57 -0.65 4.39 19.71
CA GLU A 57 -2.07 4.75 19.69
C GLU A 57 -2.28 6.27 19.74
N GLN A 58 -1.50 6.98 20.55
CA GLN A 58 -1.61 8.43 20.65
C GLN A 58 -1.17 9.15 19.37
N HIS A 59 -0.14 8.63 18.70
CA HIS A 59 0.28 9.12 17.40
C HIS A 59 -0.81 8.92 16.34
N LEU A 60 -1.47 7.75 16.32
CA LEU A 60 -2.61 7.51 15.43
C LEU A 60 -3.80 8.44 15.73
N ARG A 61 -4.18 8.63 17.00
CA ARG A 61 -5.24 9.57 17.38
C ARG A 61 -4.95 10.97 16.86
N THR A 62 -3.71 11.43 17.04
CA THR A 62 -3.28 12.76 16.58
C THR A 62 -3.39 12.88 15.06
N ARG A 63 -2.94 11.87 14.31
CA ARG A 63 -3.04 11.82 12.84
C ARG A 63 -4.49 11.88 12.37
N MET A 64 -5.38 11.11 12.98
CA MET A 64 -6.80 11.12 12.62
C MET A 64 -7.41 12.50 12.85
N GLN A 65 -7.16 13.12 14.00
CA GLN A 65 -7.79 14.39 14.36
C GLN A 65 -7.25 15.60 13.56
N ARG A 66 -5.95 15.65 13.28
CA ARG A 66 -5.31 16.84 12.67
C ARG A 66 -4.96 16.67 11.18
N GLY A 67 -4.78 15.42 10.74
CA GLY A 67 -4.27 15.10 9.41
C GLY A 67 -5.35 14.71 8.41
N GLN A 68 -6.32 13.89 8.84
CA GLN A 68 -7.27 13.23 7.94
C GLN A 68 -8.74 13.58 8.21
N ASN A 69 -9.02 14.32 9.28
CA ASN A 69 -10.36 14.77 9.58
C ASN A 69 -10.61 16.17 8.98
N ASP A 70 -11.24 16.21 7.81
CA ASP A 70 -11.59 17.47 7.15
C ASP A 70 -12.67 18.26 7.90
N TYR A 71 -13.51 17.61 8.72
CA TYR A 71 -14.46 18.30 9.60
C TYR A 71 -13.76 19.14 10.67
N ALA A 72 -12.58 18.73 11.13
CA ALA A 72 -11.78 19.50 12.09
C ALA A 72 -11.10 20.73 11.46
N ARG A 73 -11.20 20.91 10.14
CA ARG A 73 -10.63 22.03 9.39
C ARG A 73 -11.68 23.04 8.91
N MET A 74 -12.96 22.80 9.20
CA MET A 74 -14.03 23.74 8.92
C MET A 74 -13.97 24.90 9.92
N PRO A 75 -13.96 26.17 9.47
CA PRO A 75 -13.89 27.35 10.33
C PRO A 75 -15.14 27.58 11.18
#